data_AF-A0A958IWE8-F1
#
_entry.id   AF-A0A958IWE8-F1
#
_cell.length_a   1.000
_cell.length_b   1.000
_cell.length_c   1.000
_cell.angle_alpha   90.00
_cell.angle_beta   90.00
_cell.angle_gamma   90.00
#
_symmetry.space_group_name_H-M   'P 1'
#
loop_
_entity.id
_entity.type
_entity.pdbx_description
1 polymer ?
#
loop_
_entity_poly.entity_id
_entity_poly.type
_entity_poly.pdbx_seq_one_letter_code
_entity_poly.pdbx_strand_id
1 'polypeptide(L)'
;PAGLTAGYELFKLGHPSVILEADEMVGGISRTVNYQGYRFDIGGHRFFSKVPYVNDLWHEILQDDFILRPRLSRIHYKGHFFDYPLKAMNALAGLGPYEAMMVMLSYLRAKAIPYNGGSEDNFEQWVANRFGYRLYSI
;
A
#
# COMPACT_ATOMS: atom_id res chain seq x y z
N PRO A 1 11.68 -6.50 10.50
CA PRO A 1 10.63 -7.35 11.13
C PRO A 1 10.95 -8.85 11.18
N ALA A 2 11.19 -9.51 10.03
CA ALA A 2 11.24 -10.97 9.94
C ALA A 2 12.19 -11.67 10.94
N GLY A 3 13.46 -11.22 11.01
CA GLY A 3 14.44 -11.81 11.93
C GLY A 3 14.06 -11.67 13.41
N LEU A 4 13.53 -10.51 13.81
CA LEU A 4 13.05 -10.28 15.18
C LEU A 4 11.86 -11.17 15.51
N THR A 5 10.91 -11.32 14.60
CA THR A 5 9.76 -12.22 14.81
C THR A 5 10.21 -13.67 14.92
N ALA A 6 11.15 -14.12 14.09
CA ALA A 6 11.69 -15.48 14.19
C ALA A 6 12.37 -15.74 15.54
N GLY A 7 13.21 -14.83 16.02
CA GLY A 7 13.85 -14.97 17.33
C GLY A 7 12.85 -14.89 18.49
N TYR A 8 11.82 -14.05 18.37
CA TYR A 8 10.75 -13.93 19.35
C TYR A 8 9.94 -15.23 19.48
N GLU A 9 9.56 -15.85 18.36
CA GLU A 9 8.86 -17.13 18.37
C GLU A 9 9.73 -18.29 18.90
N LEU A 10 11.02 -18.34 18.51
CA LEU A 10 11.95 -19.32 19.07
C LEU A 10 12.09 -19.16 20.59
N PHE A 11 12.16 -17.92 21.07
CA PHE A 11 12.20 -17.63 22.50
C PHE A 11 10.95 -18.11 23.23
N LYS A 12 9.74 -17.88 22.68
CA LYS A 12 8.48 -18.39 23.25
C LYS A 12 8.43 -19.91 23.33
N LEU A 13 9.15 -20.61 22.45
CA LEU A 13 9.30 -22.06 22.45
C LEU A 13 10.44 -22.55 23.38
N GLY A 14 11.13 -21.66 24.08
CA GLY A 14 12.25 -22.01 24.97
C GLY A 14 13.56 -22.31 24.24
N HIS A 15 13.69 -21.90 22.98
CA HIS A 15 14.90 -22.08 22.18
C HIS A 15 15.73 -20.78 22.17
N PRO A 16 16.99 -20.79 22.66
CA PRO A 16 17.85 -19.64 22.57
C PRO A 16 18.21 -19.35 21.10
N SER A 17 18.29 -18.07 20.75
CA SER A 17 18.68 -17.62 19.41
C SER A 17 19.57 -16.38 19.48
N VAL A 18 20.43 -16.20 18.48
CA VAL A 18 21.26 -15.01 18.30
C VAL A 18 20.86 -14.36 16.99
N ILE A 19 20.48 -13.08 17.06
CA ILE A 19 20.15 -12.25 15.89
C ILE A 19 21.34 -11.33 15.64
N LEU A 20 21.87 -11.35 14.41
CA LEU A 20 22.93 -10.46 13.98
C LEU A 20 22.33 -9.37 13.10
N GLU A 21 22.54 -8.11 13.48
CA GLU A 21 22.14 -6.92 12.74
C GLU A 21 23.40 -6.08 12.48
N ALA A 22 23.53 -5.57 11.26
CA ALA A 22 24.69 -4.78 10.85
C ALA A 22 24.50 -3.29 11.12
N ASP A 23 23.24 -2.82 11.17
CA ASP A 23 22.89 -1.45 11.52
C ASP A 23 23.00 -1.23 13.05
N GLU A 24 23.06 0.03 13.47
CA GLU A 24 23.13 0.40 14.90
C GLU A 24 21.79 0.18 15.62
N MET A 25 20.70 0.03 14.86
CA MET A 25 19.34 -0.11 15.36
C MET A 25 18.58 -1.21 14.64
N VAL A 26 17.94 -2.08 15.41
CA VAL A 26 17.04 -3.12 14.89
C VAL A 26 15.74 -2.53 14.31
N GLY A 27 15.08 -3.29 13.44
CA GLY A 27 13.79 -2.94 12.84
C GLY A 27 13.81 -2.83 11.32
N GLY A 28 15.00 -2.68 10.73
CA GLY A 28 15.18 -2.56 9.28
C GLY A 28 14.35 -1.41 8.70
N ILE A 29 13.66 -1.65 7.59
CA ILE A 29 12.78 -0.65 6.95
C ILE A 29 11.59 -0.23 7.83
N SER A 30 11.27 -0.96 8.90
CA SER A 30 10.15 -0.65 9.80
C SER A 30 10.57 0.11 11.05
N ARG A 31 11.77 0.70 11.08
CA ARG A 31 12.26 1.50 12.21
C ARG A 31 11.73 2.92 12.19
N THR A 32 11.71 3.53 13.37
CA THR A 32 11.49 4.96 13.58
C THR A 32 12.81 5.62 13.95
N VAL A 33 13.22 6.64 13.20
CA VAL A 33 14.40 7.46 13.48
C VAL A 33 14.00 8.77 14.16
N ASN A 34 14.85 9.27 15.06
CA ASN A 34 14.69 10.59 15.66
C ASN A 34 15.60 11.59 14.97
N TYR A 35 15.03 12.68 14.45
CA TYR A 35 15.76 13.79 13.88
C TYR A 35 15.25 15.10 14.50
N GLN A 36 16.12 15.79 15.25
CA GLN A 36 15.82 17.07 15.90
C GLN A 36 14.56 17.03 16.79
N GLY A 37 14.31 15.92 17.48
CA GLY A 37 13.13 15.75 18.33
C GLY A 37 11.88 15.26 17.60
N TYR A 38 11.91 15.18 16.27
CA TYR A 38 10.84 14.63 15.45
C TYR A 38 11.10 13.17 15.12
N ARG A 39 10.04 12.36 15.14
CA ARG A 39 10.10 10.92 14.85
C ARG A 39 9.61 10.65 13.44
N PHE A 40 10.40 9.91 12.67
CA PHE A 40 10.08 9.55 11.29
C PHE A 40 10.27 8.06 11.08
N ASP A 41 9.27 7.41 10.48
CA ASP A 41 9.44 6.04 10.00
C ASP A 41 10.10 6.04 8.63
N ILE A 42 10.84 4.96 8.31
CA ILE A 42 11.46 4.76 6.99
C ILE A 42 10.40 4.25 5.99
N GLY A 43 9.47 5.14 5.65
CA GLY A 43 8.21 4.83 4.96
C GLY A 43 7.03 4.85 5.93
N GLY A 44 5.85 5.28 5.49
CA GLY A 44 4.67 5.31 6.36
C GLY A 44 4.17 3.88 6.66
N HIS A 45 4.18 3.47 7.94
CA HIS A 45 3.73 2.14 8.35
C HIS A 45 2.39 2.20 9.07
N ARG A 46 1.62 1.13 8.93
CA ARG A 46 0.38 0.89 9.68
C ARG A 46 0.32 -0.59 10.04
N PHE A 47 -0.06 -0.89 11.28
CA PHE A 47 -0.32 -2.25 11.70
C PHE A 47 -1.68 -2.69 11.16
N PHE A 48 -1.67 -3.58 10.17
CA PHE A 48 -2.86 -4.23 9.63
C PHE A 48 -2.47 -5.54 8.95
N SER A 49 -3.09 -6.64 9.34
CA SER A 49 -2.95 -7.93 8.68
C SER A 49 -4.30 -8.60 8.47
N LYS A 50 -4.42 -9.39 7.39
CA LYS A 50 -5.54 -10.33 7.20
C LYS A 50 -5.36 -11.63 7.99
N VAL A 51 -4.18 -11.86 8.56
CA VAL A 51 -3.84 -13.05 9.35
C VAL A 51 -4.07 -12.72 10.83
N PRO A 52 -5.06 -13.34 11.52
CA PRO A 52 -5.40 -13.01 12.90
C PRO A 52 -4.21 -13.08 13.85
N TYR A 53 -3.44 -14.16 13.78
CA TYR A 53 -2.24 -14.38 14.59
C TYR A 53 -1.23 -13.21 14.52
N VAL A 54 -1.07 -12.57 13.36
CA VAL A 54 -0.17 -11.41 13.22
C VAL A 54 -0.73 -10.20 13.96
N ASN A 55 -2.05 -10.00 13.94
CA ASN A 55 -2.68 -8.90 14.69
C ASN A 55 -2.60 -9.16 16.20
N ASP A 56 -2.82 -10.40 16.63
CA ASP A 56 -2.70 -10.80 18.04
C ASP A 56 -1.27 -10.56 18.55
N LEU A 57 -0.25 -10.90 17.74
CA LEU A 57 1.14 -10.61 18.04
C LEU A 57 1.39 -9.09 18.21
N TRP A 58 0.82 -8.25 17.34
CA TRP A 58 0.96 -6.80 17.50
C TRP A 58 0.28 -6.28 18.76
N HIS A 59 -0.90 -6.82 19.12
CA HIS A 59 -1.59 -6.47 20.36
C HIS A 59 -0.82 -6.94 21.60
N GLU A 60 -0.21 -8.13 21.56
CA GLU A 60 0.66 -8.65 22.62
C GLU A 60 1.87 -7.74 22.86
N ILE A 61 2.54 -7.29 21.79
CA ILE A 61 3.76 -6.49 21.85
C ILE A 61 3.47 -5.03 22.26
N LEU A 62 2.45 -4.40 21.67
CA LEU A 62 2.20 -2.97 21.82
C LEU A 62 1.22 -2.62 22.93
N GLN A 63 0.30 -3.53 23.28
CA GLN A 63 -0.68 -3.34 24.36
C GLN A 63 -1.40 -1.98 24.25
N ASP A 64 -1.30 -1.14 25.29
CA ASP A 64 -1.94 0.17 25.37
C ASP A 64 -1.38 1.19 24.36
N ASP A 65 -0.19 0.96 23.79
CA ASP A 65 0.40 1.80 22.75
C ASP A 65 -0.20 1.53 21.35
N PHE A 66 -1.09 0.53 21.22
CA PHE A 66 -1.76 0.23 19.95
C PHE A 66 -2.88 1.24 19.64
N ILE A 67 -2.54 2.30 18.91
CA ILE A 67 -3.47 3.38 18.60
C ILE A 67 -4.31 3.05 17.35
N LEU A 68 -5.63 2.97 17.53
CA LEU A 68 -6.58 2.83 16.42
C LEU A 68 -6.80 4.18 15.72
N ARG A 69 -6.63 4.19 14.39
CA ARG A 69 -6.86 5.37 13.54
C ARG A 69 -7.71 5.03 12.32
N PRO A 70 -8.82 5.75 12.06
CA PRO A 70 -9.59 5.54 10.84
C PRO A 70 -8.75 5.88 9.61
N ARG A 71 -8.83 5.03 8.58
CA ARG A 71 -8.05 5.22 7.36
C ARG A 71 -8.67 6.29 6.47
N LEU A 72 -7.92 7.36 6.21
CA LEU A 72 -8.17 8.27 5.10
C LEU A 72 -6.95 8.29 4.19
N SER A 73 -7.15 7.91 2.93
CA SER A 73 -6.14 7.97 1.87
C SER A 73 -6.79 8.61 0.65
N ARG A 74 -6.06 9.51 -0.02
CA ARG A 74 -6.52 10.25 -1.20
C ARG A 74 -5.39 10.35 -2.21
N ILE A 75 -5.73 10.30 -3.48
CA ILE A 75 -4.80 10.56 -4.59
C ILE A 75 -4.90 12.05 -4.91
N HIS A 76 -3.78 12.76 -4.88
CA HIS A 76 -3.75 14.16 -5.28
C HIS A 76 -3.27 14.25 -6.73
N TYR A 77 -4.14 14.73 -7.62
CA TYR A 77 -3.83 14.85 -9.05
C TYR A 77 -4.49 16.10 -9.64
N LYS A 78 -3.71 16.91 -10.36
CA LYS A 78 -4.13 18.17 -10.99
C LYS A 78 -4.94 19.09 -10.06
N GLY A 79 -4.55 19.21 -8.79
CA GLY A 79 -5.22 20.07 -7.80
C GLY A 79 -6.51 19.49 -7.21
N HIS A 80 -6.89 18.26 -7.58
CA HIS A 80 -8.05 17.57 -7.05
C HIS A 80 -7.63 16.38 -6.18
N PHE A 81 -8.45 16.11 -5.17
CA PHE A 81 -8.32 14.91 -4.35
C PHE A 81 -9.32 13.85 -4.79
N PHE A 82 -8.81 12.68 -5.10
CA PHE A 82 -9.57 11.50 -5.46
C PHE A 82 -9.57 10.49 -4.31
N ASP A 83 -10.69 9.80 -4.13
CA ASP A 83 -10.84 8.78 -3.09
C ASP A 83 -9.88 7.59 -3.33
N TYR A 84 -9.36 7.02 -2.25
CA TYR A 84 -8.69 5.73 -2.27
C TYR A 84 -9.41 4.72 -1.34
N PRO A 85 -9.90 3.58 -1.85
CA PRO A 85 -9.84 3.13 -3.25
C PRO A 85 -10.64 4.03 -4.21
N LEU A 86 -10.24 4.04 -5.49
CA LEU A 86 -10.87 4.86 -6.53
C LEU A 86 -12.37 4.58 -6.61
N LYS A 87 -13.18 5.63 -6.47
CA LYS A 87 -14.63 5.58 -6.72
C LYS A 87 -14.92 6.21 -8.07
N ALA A 88 -15.60 5.47 -8.95
CA ALA A 88 -15.84 5.88 -10.33
C ALA A 88 -16.44 7.30 -10.45
N MET A 89 -17.46 7.62 -9.66
CA MET A 89 -18.12 8.94 -9.75
C MET A 89 -17.21 10.09 -9.31
N ASN A 90 -16.43 9.90 -8.24
CA ASN A 90 -15.46 10.91 -7.78
C ASN A 90 -14.30 11.07 -8.79
N ALA A 91 -13.82 9.96 -9.35
CA ALA A 91 -12.81 9.98 -10.40
C ALA A 91 -13.27 10.73 -11.65
N LEU A 92 -14.42 10.37 -12.22
CA LEU A 92 -14.93 11.01 -13.43
C LEU A 92 -15.27 12.49 -13.19
N ALA A 93 -15.85 12.84 -12.04
CA ALA A 93 -16.13 14.23 -11.69
C ALA A 93 -14.85 15.07 -11.52
N GLY A 94 -13.84 14.53 -10.83
CA GLY A 94 -12.59 15.25 -10.55
C GLY A 94 -11.66 15.39 -11.77
N LEU A 95 -11.79 14.54 -12.79
CA LEU A 95 -11.03 14.65 -14.05
C LEU A 95 -11.58 15.73 -14.98
N GLY A 96 -12.84 16.13 -14.80
CA GLY A 96 -13.55 17.03 -15.72
C GLY A 96 -14.12 16.29 -16.93
N PRO A 97 -15.09 16.89 -17.63
CA PRO A 97 -15.92 16.20 -18.62
C PRO A 97 -15.14 15.66 -19.82
N TYR A 98 -14.15 16.41 -20.30
CA TYR A 98 -13.33 15.99 -21.45
C TYR A 98 -12.50 14.74 -21.12
N GLU A 99 -11.72 14.77 -20.03
CA GLU A 99 -10.90 13.63 -19.64
C GLU A 99 -11.75 12.44 -19.21
N ALA A 100 -12.85 12.68 -18.50
CA ALA A 100 -13.80 11.62 -18.15
C ALA A 100 -14.34 10.90 -19.39
N MET A 101 -14.72 11.65 -20.43
CA MET A 101 -15.17 11.07 -21.69
C MET A 101 -14.04 10.26 -22.36
N MET A 102 -12.83 10.81 -22.44
CA MET A 102 -11.68 10.11 -23.05
C MET A 102 -11.32 8.83 -22.30
N VAL A 103 -11.38 8.84 -20.96
CA VAL A 103 -11.20 7.67 -20.11
C VAL A 103 -12.29 6.62 -20.40
N MET A 104 -13.56 7.04 -20.45
CA MET A 104 -14.68 6.13 -20.72
C MET A 104 -14.60 5.51 -22.12
N LEU A 105 -14.27 6.29 -23.15
CA LEU A 105 -14.07 5.79 -24.51
C LEU A 105 -12.89 4.81 -24.58
N SER A 106 -11.79 5.12 -23.88
CA SER A 106 -10.64 4.22 -23.80
C SER A 106 -10.96 2.91 -23.08
N TYR A 107 -11.76 2.96 -22.01
CA TYR A 107 -12.24 1.77 -21.31
C TYR A 107 -13.13 0.90 -22.20
N LEU A 108 -14.11 1.49 -22.88
CA LEU A 108 -14.99 0.77 -23.81
C LEU A 108 -14.19 0.15 -24.96
N ARG A 109 -13.20 0.88 -25.49
CA ARG A 109 -12.27 0.36 -26.48
C ARG A 109 -11.50 -0.84 -25.94
N ALA A 110 -10.95 -0.78 -24.73
CA ALA A 110 -10.22 -1.90 -24.13
C ALA A 110 -11.11 -3.16 -23.92
N LYS A 111 -12.42 -2.99 -23.74
CA LYS A 111 -13.37 -4.12 -23.67
C LYS A 111 -13.71 -4.73 -25.04
N ALA A 112 -13.74 -3.91 -26.09
CA ALA A 112 -14.05 -4.38 -27.45
C ALA A 112 -12.81 -4.89 -28.20
N ILE A 113 -11.70 -4.17 -28.08
CA ILE A 113 -10.41 -4.43 -28.74
C ILE A 113 -9.32 -4.24 -27.67
N PRO A 114 -8.98 -5.30 -26.93
CA PRO A 114 -7.97 -5.25 -25.88
C PRO A 114 -6.62 -4.71 -26.38
N TYR A 115 -5.94 -3.95 -25.53
CA TYR A 115 -4.59 -3.44 -25.76
C TYR A 115 -3.61 -4.59 -25.95
N ASN A 116 -2.69 -4.45 -26.91
CA ASN A 116 -1.72 -5.48 -27.31
C ASN A 116 -2.34 -6.86 -27.56
N GLY A 117 -3.53 -6.91 -28.16
CA GLY A 117 -4.21 -8.17 -28.45
C GLY A 117 -4.67 -8.93 -27.20
N GLY A 118 -4.69 -8.27 -26.03
CA GLY A 118 -5.10 -8.86 -24.76
C GLY A 118 -3.99 -9.55 -23.97
N SER A 119 -2.73 -9.42 -24.40
CA SER A 119 -1.60 -9.87 -23.58
C SER A 119 -1.56 -9.12 -22.24
N GLU A 120 -1.13 -9.79 -21.17
CA GLU A 120 -0.98 -9.20 -19.84
C GLU A 120 0.38 -9.59 -19.24
N ASP A 121 1.44 -9.43 -20.03
CA ASP A 121 2.81 -9.85 -19.68
C ASP A 121 3.50 -8.88 -18.72
N ASN A 122 2.92 -7.69 -18.54
CA ASN A 122 3.42 -6.67 -17.63
C ASN A 122 2.28 -5.87 -17.00
N PHE A 123 2.62 -5.06 -16.00
CA PHE A 123 1.65 -4.30 -15.23
C PHE A 123 0.89 -3.26 -16.07
N GLU A 124 1.56 -2.59 -17.02
CA GLU A 124 0.91 -1.65 -17.95
C GLU A 124 -0.23 -2.33 -18.71
N GLN A 125 0.06 -3.46 -19.34
CA GLN A 125 -0.91 -4.21 -20.12
C GLN A 125 -2.09 -4.67 -19.23
N TRP A 126 -1.78 -5.20 -18.04
CA TRP A 126 -2.78 -5.63 -17.07
C TRP A 126 -3.72 -4.50 -16.64
N VAL A 127 -3.21 -3.28 -16.40
CA VAL A 127 -4.02 -2.12 -16.03
C VAL A 127 -4.80 -1.61 -17.25
N ALA A 128 -4.14 -1.43 -18.39
CA ALA A 128 -4.75 -0.90 -19.60
C ALA A 128 -5.91 -1.77 -20.12
N ASN A 129 -5.78 -3.09 -20.07
CA ASN A 129 -6.84 -4.02 -20.48
C ASN A 129 -8.04 -4.04 -19.51
N ARG A 130 -7.82 -3.74 -18.22
CA ARG A 130 -8.90 -3.67 -17.23
C ARG A 130 -9.62 -2.33 -17.24
N PHE A 131 -8.89 -1.24 -17.39
CA PHE A 131 -9.37 0.10 -17.08
C PHE A 131 -9.24 1.11 -18.24
N GLY A 132 -8.65 0.71 -19.36
CA GLY A 132 -8.38 1.59 -20.51
C GLY A 132 -7.01 2.28 -20.40
N TYR A 133 -6.33 2.40 -21.54
CA TYR A 133 -4.99 3.02 -21.62
C TYR A 133 -4.99 4.51 -21.22
N ARG A 134 -6.09 5.23 -21.46
CA ARG A 134 -6.21 6.64 -21.07
C ARG A 134 -6.15 6.81 -19.55
N LEU A 135 -6.81 5.94 -18.78
CA LEU A 135 -6.74 6.02 -17.31
C LEU A 135 -5.35 5.60 -16.78
N TYR A 136 -4.70 4.64 -17.44
CA TYR A 136 -3.33 4.23 -17.09
C TYR A 136 -2.29 5.34 -17.30
N SER A 137 -2.47 6.17 -18.32
CA SER A 137 -1.49 7.18 -18.75
C SER A 137 -1.66 8.57 -18.13
N ILE A 138 -2.61 8.75 -17.22
CA ILE A 138 -2.85 10.04 -16.53
C ILE A 138 -2.23 10.11 -15.15
#